data_AF-A0A1S8NIE7-F1
#
_entry.id   AF-A0A1S8NIE7-F1
#
_cell.length_a   1.000
_cell.length_b   1.000
_cell.length_c   1.000
_cell.angle_alpha   90.00
_cell.angle_beta   90.00
_cell.angle_gamma   90.00
#
_symmetry.space_group_name_H-M   'P 1'
#
loop_
_entity.id
_entity.type
_entity.pdbx_description
1 polymer ?
#
loop_
_entity_poly.entity_id
_entity_poly.type
_entity_poly.pdbx_seq_one_letter_code
_entity_poly.pdbx_strand_id
1 'polypeptide(L)'
;MEILQTADYGVIGEGEITNCELCYALENNTDIKNVHGIICKENNKYYRTNPRKEIVDLDIIPYPDYKGFGFDKIMNSVPSLQGINETHAITMLSSRSCPFLCTFCFHSSGNKYRQRSLDNFFDELDYLVKEYGVKYIFIADELFAYNIDRVKEFCHRIKKYDIKWWA
;
A
#
# COMPACT_ATOMS: atom_id res chain seq x y z
N MET A 1 16.50 -0.50 -18.53
CA MET A 1 15.43 -1.46 -18.87
C MET A 1 15.93 -2.91 -18.86
N GLU A 2 16.99 -3.22 -18.10
CA GLU A 2 17.54 -4.59 -18.00
C GLU A 2 16.60 -5.54 -17.24
N ILE A 3 15.80 -5.04 -16.29
CA ILE A 3 14.81 -5.82 -15.53
C ILE A 3 13.75 -6.50 -16.43
N LEU A 4 13.41 -5.91 -17.58
CA LEU A 4 12.44 -6.49 -18.52
C LEU A 4 13.07 -7.53 -19.47
N GLN A 5 14.33 -7.91 -19.27
CA GLN A 5 14.90 -9.06 -19.98
C GLN A 5 14.29 -10.38 -19.49
N THR A 6 13.83 -10.42 -18.24
CA THR A 6 13.29 -11.61 -17.58
C THR A 6 11.83 -11.47 -17.13
N ALA A 7 11.26 -10.26 -17.16
CA ALA A 7 9.86 -10.01 -16.85
C ALA A 7 9.06 -9.68 -18.12
N ASP A 8 7.91 -10.33 -18.30
CA ASP A 8 7.01 -10.10 -19.44
C ASP A 8 6.27 -8.75 -19.33
N TYR A 9 5.93 -8.36 -18.09
CA TYR A 9 5.14 -7.18 -17.76
C TYR A 9 5.75 -6.45 -16.56
N GLY A 10 5.64 -5.13 -16.55
CA GLY A 10 5.87 -4.28 -15.39
C GLY A 10 4.67 -3.38 -15.15
N VAL A 11 4.31 -3.17 -13.89
CA VAL A 11 3.26 -2.24 -13.48
C VAL A 11 3.88 -0.92 -13.04
N ILE A 12 3.29 0.18 -13.49
CA ILE A 12 3.74 1.55 -13.23
C ILE A 12 2.77 2.20 -12.24
N GLY A 13 3.29 2.59 -11.08
CA GLY A 13 2.51 3.25 -10.03
C GLY A 13 1.72 2.26 -9.18
N GLU A 14 0.45 2.59 -8.90
CA GLU A 14 -0.44 1.78 -8.07
C GLU A 14 -0.94 0.52 -8.78
N GLY A 15 -0.79 -0.63 -8.11
CA GLY A 15 -1.02 -1.95 -8.68
C GLY A 15 -2.39 -2.55 -8.37
N GLU A 16 -3.15 -1.98 -7.45
CA GLU A 16 -4.39 -2.59 -6.92
C GLU A 16 -5.42 -2.87 -8.00
N ILE A 17 -5.62 -1.92 -8.93
CA ILE A 17 -6.53 -2.09 -10.08
C ILE A 17 -5.78 -2.71 -11.26
N THR A 18 -4.58 -2.21 -11.54
CA THR A 18 -3.80 -2.60 -12.73
C THR A 18 -3.44 -4.08 -12.71
N ASN A 19 -3.06 -4.64 -11.56
CA ASN A 19 -2.77 -6.07 -11.43
C ASN A 19 -4.01 -6.91 -11.70
N CYS A 20 -5.16 -6.55 -11.13
CA CYS A 20 -6.40 -7.29 -11.34
C CYS A 20 -6.83 -7.28 -12.82
N GLU A 21 -6.80 -6.13 -13.47
CA GLU A 21 -7.10 -6.01 -14.90
C GLU A 21 -6.11 -6.81 -15.77
N LEU A 22 -4.81 -6.78 -15.43
CA LEU A 22 -3.79 -7.54 -16.14
C LEU A 22 -3.99 -9.06 -15.98
N CYS A 23 -4.19 -9.53 -14.75
CA CYS A 23 -4.46 -10.95 -14.48
C CYS A 23 -5.70 -11.42 -15.24
N TYR A 24 -6.79 -10.65 -15.18
CA TYR A 24 -8.02 -10.96 -15.92
C TYR A 24 -7.78 -11.01 -17.43
N ALA A 25 -7.03 -10.06 -17.98
CA ALA A 25 -6.75 -10.01 -19.40
C ALA A 25 -5.93 -11.20 -19.88
N LEU A 26 -4.94 -11.62 -19.09
CA LEU A 26 -4.09 -12.79 -19.37
C LEU A 26 -4.88 -14.10 -19.27
N GLU A 27 -5.69 -14.25 -18.21
CA GLU A 27 -6.52 -15.45 -18.00
C GLU A 27 -7.55 -15.64 -19.12
N ASN A 28 -8.15 -14.54 -19.58
CA ASN A 28 -9.23 -14.56 -20.59
C ASN A 28 -8.74 -14.31 -22.02
N ASN A 29 -7.43 -14.18 -22.25
CA ASN A 29 -6.83 -13.84 -23.54
C ASN A 29 -7.43 -12.58 -24.20
N THR A 30 -7.73 -11.55 -23.42
CA THR A 30 -8.20 -10.25 -23.94
C THR A 30 -7.03 -9.31 -24.22
N ASP A 31 -7.26 -8.25 -24.99
CA ASP A 31 -6.19 -7.32 -25.37
C ASP A 31 -5.68 -6.51 -24.16
N ILE A 32 -4.44 -6.84 -23.75
CA ILE A 32 -3.70 -6.17 -22.66
C ILE A 32 -3.46 -4.68 -22.93
N LYS A 33 -3.57 -4.21 -24.18
CA LYS A 33 -3.41 -2.79 -24.53
C LYS A 33 -4.47 -1.91 -23.85
N ASN A 34 -5.59 -2.49 -23.42
CA ASN A 34 -6.64 -1.82 -22.67
C ASN A 34 -6.34 -1.70 -21.17
N VAL A 35 -5.33 -2.42 -20.65
CA VAL A 35 -4.93 -2.34 -19.24
C VAL A 35 -4.05 -1.11 -19.04
N HIS A 36 -4.54 -0.09 -18.34
CA HIS A 36 -3.74 1.12 -18.10
C HIS A 36 -2.67 0.88 -17.04
N GLY A 37 -1.49 1.51 -17.22
CA GLY A 37 -0.41 1.50 -16.24
C GLY A 37 0.57 0.34 -16.38
N ILE A 38 0.69 -0.28 -17.56
CA ILE A 38 1.65 -1.37 -17.78
C ILE A 38 2.75 -0.97 -18.77
N ILE A 39 3.92 -1.58 -18.60
CA ILE A 39 5.00 -1.66 -19.57
C ILE A 39 5.22 -3.11 -19.95
N CYS A 40 5.36 -3.41 -21.23
CA CYS A 40 5.62 -4.77 -21.69
C CYS A 40 6.42 -4.76 -22.99
N LYS A 41 6.79 -5.96 -23.44
CA LYS A 41 7.65 -6.17 -24.60
C LYS A 41 6.89 -6.95 -25.68
N GLU A 42 6.76 -6.37 -26.87
CA GLU A 42 6.20 -7.01 -28.06
C GLU A 42 7.19 -6.87 -29.22
N ASN A 43 7.53 -7.98 -29.89
CA ASN A 43 8.49 -8.00 -31.01
C ASN A 43 9.84 -7.31 -30.69
N ASN A 44 10.40 -7.57 -29.50
CA ASN A 44 11.61 -6.94 -28.97
C ASN A 44 11.56 -5.41 -28.81
N LYS A 45 10.37 -4.81 -28.90
CA LYS A 45 10.15 -3.39 -28.62
C LYS A 45 9.31 -3.24 -27.36
N TYR A 46 9.74 -2.32 -26.51
CA TYR A 46 8.99 -1.97 -25.33
C TYR A 46 7.92 -0.95 -25.68
N TYR A 47 6.73 -1.12 -25.12
CA TYR A 47 5.67 -0.12 -25.17
C TYR A 47 4.99 0.01 -23.82
N ARG A 48 4.33 1.14 -23.62
CA ARG A 48 3.54 1.46 -22.44
C ARG A 48 2.10 1.67 -22.86
N THR A 49 1.18 1.21 -22.04
CA THR A 49 -0.24 1.53 -22.21
C THR A 49 -0.54 2.92 -21.65
N ASN A 50 -1.80 3.36 -21.79
CA ASN A 50 -2.24 4.61 -21.19
C ASN A 50 -1.91 4.63 -19.68
N PRO A 51 -1.53 5.79 -19.11
CA PRO A 51 -1.27 5.88 -17.68
C PRO A 51 -2.50 5.55 -16.83
N ARG A 52 -2.29 4.86 -15.70
CA ARG A 52 -3.31 4.64 -14.67
C ARG A 52 -3.48 5.92 -13.85
N LYS A 53 -4.73 6.33 -13.61
CA LYS A 53 -5.04 7.37 -12.62
C LYS A 53 -4.93 6.78 -11.22
N GLU A 54 -4.35 7.56 -10.31
CA GLU A 54 -4.32 7.26 -8.87
C GLU A 54 -5.72 7.04 -8.30
N ILE A 55 -5.82 6.12 -7.33
CA ILE A 55 -7.06 5.87 -6.61
C ILE A 55 -7.32 7.04 -5.65
N VAL A 56 -8.34 7.86 -5.92
CA VAL A 56 -8.57 9.08 -5.12
C VAL A 56 -9.11 8.75 -3.72
N ASP A 57 -10.13 7.90 -3.67
CA ASP A 57 -10.74 7.44 -2.43
C ASP A 57 -10.04 6.16 -1.97
N LEU A 58 -9.24 6.26 -0.92
CA LEU A 58 -8.48 5.12 -0.41
C LEU A 58 -9.36 4.15 0.38
N ASP A 59 -10.56 4.53 0.79
CA ASP A 59 -11.47 3.67 1.57
C ASP A 59 -12.05 2.53 0.72
N ILE A 60 -12.04 2.68 -0.61
CA ILE A 60 -12.50 1.62 -1.53
C ILE A 60 -11.49 0.47 -1.66
N ILE A 61 -10.24 0.69 -1.22
CA ILE A 61 -9.19 -0.31 -1.30
C ILE A 61 -9.46 -1.35 -0.20
N PRO A 62 -9.65 -2.64 -0.54
CA PRO A 62 -9.88 -3.66 0.46
C PRO A 62 -8.65 -3.82 1.34
N TYR A 63 -8.85 -4.25 2.59
CA TYR A 63 -7.75 -4.62 3.46
C TYR A 63 -6.92 -5.76 2.83
N PRO A 64 -5.62 -5.83 3.12
CA PRO A 64 -4.80 -6.97 2.73
C PRO A 64 -5.44 -8.29 3.17
N ASP A 65 -5.29 -9.34 2.36
CA ASP A 65 -5.73 -10.69 2.73
C ASP A 65 -4.78 -11.31 3.77
N TYR A 66 -4.84 -10.79 5.00
CA TYR A 66 -3.99 -11.22 6.11
C TYR A 66 -4.04 -12.73 6.32
N LYS A 67 -5.23 -13.33 6.20
CA LYS A 67 -5.39 -14.78 6.35
C LYS A 67 -4.75 -15.54 5.19
N GLY A 68 -5.00 -15.14 3.95
CA GLY A 68 -4.43 -15.77 2.75
C GLY A 68 -2.90 -15.70 2.72
N PHE A 69 -2.32 -14.62 3.25
CA PHE A 69 -0.87 -14.47 3.40
C PHE A 69 -0.30 -15.14 4.67
N GLY A 70 -1.11 -15.87 5.44
CA GLY A 70 -0.65 -16.61 6.63
C GLY A 70 -0.11 -15.70 7.72
N PHE A 71 -0.76 -14.54 7.94
CA PHE A 71 -0.32 -13.51 8.87
C PHE A 71 -0.15 -14.05 10.31
N ASP A 72 -1.00 -15.00 10.71
CA ASP A 72 -0.93 -15.74 11.97
C ASP A 72 0.45 -16.39 12.22
N LYS A 73 1.12 -16.86 11.16
CA LYS A 73 2.41 -17.54 11.24
C LYS A 73 3.57 -16.56 11.39
N ILE A 74 3.43 -15.34 10.85
CA ILE A 74 4.49 -14.33 10.87
C ILE A 74 4.39 -13.37 12.05
N MET A 75 3.26 -13.29 12.76
CA MET A 75 3.14 -12.44 13.96
C MET A 75 4.07 -12.81 15.11
N ASN A 76 4.47 -14.08 15.20
CA ASN A 76 5.46 -14.52 16.18
C ASN A 76 6.90 -14.29 15.72
N SER A 77 7.12 -13.99 14.43
CA SER A 77 8.42 -13.52 13.99
C SER A 77 8.66 -12.13 14.60
N VAL A 78 9.91 -11.82 14.90
CA VAL A 78 10.33 -10.45 15.23
C VAL A 78 10.77 -9.86 13.90
N PRO A 79 9.87 -9.27 13.10
CA PRO A 79 10.32 -8.65 11.87
C PRO A 79 11.25 -7.52 12.26
N SER A 80 12.41 -7.44 11.59
CA SER A 80 13.28 -6.27 11.61
C SER A 80 12.56 -5.12 10.89
N LEU A 81 11.49 -4.60 11.48
CA LEU A 81 10.82 -3.39 11.03
C LEU A 81 11.69 -2.21 11.45
N GLN A 82 12.72 -1.94 10.66
CA GLN A 82 13.60 -0.77 10.83
C GLN A 82 14.21 -0.65 12.25
N GLY A 83 14.63 -1.77 12.84
CA GLY A 83 15.28 -1.80 14.17
C GLY A 83 14.34 -1.98 15.35
N ILE A 84 13.04 -2.21 15.13
CA ILE A 84 12.08 -2.52 16.18
C ILE A 84 11.99 -4.04 16.36
N ASN A 85 12.37 -4.49 17.56
CA ASN A 85 12.32 -5.90 17.94
C ASN A 85 11.02 -6.20 18.72
N GLU A 86 9.87 -6.04 18.06
CA GLU A 86 8.56 -6.34 18.66
C GLU A 86 7.89 -7.49 17.88
N THR A 87 7.29 -8.42 18.61
CA THR A 87 6.39 -9.41 18.01
C THR A 87 5.02 -8.79 17.81
N HIS A 88 4.19 -9.39 16.95
CA HIS A 88 2.83 -8.93 16.68
C HIS A 88 2.81 -7.48 16.17
N ALA A 89 3.79 -7.17 15.31
CA ALA A 89 4.01 -5.87 14.70
C ALA A 89 3.51 -5.86 13.26
N ILE A 90 2.87 -4.76 12.87
CA ILE A 90 2.32 -4.60 11.52
C ILE A 90 2.62 -3.23 10.93
N THR A 91 2.83 -3.18 9.62
CA THR A 91 2.84 -1.92 8.86
C THR A 91 1.44 -1.61 8.36
N MET A 92 0.95 -0.41 8.62
CA MET A 92 -0.32 0.11 8.11
C MET A 92 -0.08 1.43 7.38
N LEU A 93 -1.01 1.78 6.48
CA LEU A 93 -1.04 3.07 5.79
C LEU A 93 -2.28 3.84 6.24
N SER A 94 -2.15 5.13 6.51
CA SER A 94 -3.27 6.04 6.75
C SER A 94 -3.42 7.07 5.62
N SER A 95 -2.37 7.21 4.80
CA SER A 95 -2.31 8.10 3.65
C SER A 95 -1.36 7.59 2.57
N ARG A 96 -1.39 8.21 1.40
CA ARG A 96 -0.48 7.93 0.28
C ARG A 96 0.03 9.20 -0.34
N SER A 97 1.23 9.08 -0.90
CA SER A 97 1.93 10.10 -1.68
C SER A 97 2.35 11.31 -0.85
N CYS A 98 3.09 12.22 -1.47
CA CYS A 98 3.57 13.46 -0.88
C CYS A 98 3.47 14.57 -1.94
N PRO A 99 2.94 15.77 -1.62
CA PRO A 99 2.78 16.84 -2.59
C PRO A 99 4.06 17.66 -2.79
N PHE A 100 5.12 17.38 -2.01
CA PHE A 100 6.40 18.05 -2.17
C PHE A 100 7.19 17.45 -3.34
N LEU A 101 8.00 18.27 -3.99
CA LEU A 101 8.85 17.89 -5.12
C LEU A 101 10.33 17.98 -4.75
N CYS A 102 10.70 17.33 -3.64
CA CYS A 102 12.06 17.33 -3.13
C CYS A 102 13.01 16.68 -4.14
N THR A 103 14.08 17.37 -4.51
CA THR A 103 15.01 16.92 -5.58
C THR A 103 15.75 15.62 -5.28
N PHE A 104 15.78 15.21 -4.01
CA PHE A 104 16.40 13.97 -3.53
C PHE A 104 15.40 12.82 -3.32
N CYS A 105 14.10 13.08 -3.39
CA CYS A 105 13.08 12.09 -3.04
C CYS A 105 12.61 11.30 -4.28
N PHE A 106 12.41 10.00 -4.11
CA PHE A 106 11.81 9.15 -5.12
C PHE A 106 10.34 8.89 -4.77
N HIS A 107 9.41 9.45 -5.55
CA HIS A 107 7.97 9.24 -5.38
C HIS A 107 7.47 8.19 -6.38
N SER A 108 7.23 6.97 -5.90
CA SER A 108 6.63 5.90 -6.72
C SER A 108 5.11 6.03 -6.88
N SER A 109 4.47 6.75 -5.96
CA SER A 109 3.02 6.75 -5.74
C SER A 109 2.35 8.05 -6.20
N GLY A 110 3.06 8.81 -7.05
CA GLY A 110 2.68 10.13 -7.55
C GLY A 110 2.68 11.24 -6.49
N ASN A 111 2.09 12.40 -6.80
CA ASN A 111 2.28 13.65 -6.05
C ASN A 111 1.01 14.23 -5.44
N LYS A 112 -0.13 13.52 -5.53
CA LYS A 112 -1.36 13.96 -4.87
C LYS A 112 -1.51 13.27 -3.52
N TYR A 113 -1.36 14.04 -2.45
CA TYR A 113 -1.62 13.55 -1.10
C TYR A 113 -3.08 13.10 -0.97
N ARG A 114 -3.26 11.86 -0.50
CA ARG A 114 -4.57 11.22 -0.32
C ARG A 114 -4.60 10.55 1.04
N GLN A 115 -5.75 10.60 1.71
CA GLN A 115 -5.94 9.98 3.02
C GLN A 115 -7.12 9.04 2.94
N ARG A 116 -7.04 7.90 3.63
CA ARG A 116 -8.24 7.16 3.98
C ARG A 116 -8.85 7.75 5.25
N SER A 117 -10.14 7.50 5.46
CA SER A 117 -10.82 7.88 6.69
C SER A 117 -10.16 7.22 7.91
N LEU A 118 -10.22 7.91 9.05
CA LEU A 118 -9.78 7.30 10.31
C LEU A 118 -10.70 6.15 10.71
N ASP A 119 -11.97 6.18 10.33
CA ASP A 119 -12.89 5.05 10.54
C ASP A 119 -12.40 3.79 9.82
N ASN A 120 -12.11 3.89 8.52
CA ASN A 120 -11.56 2.76 7.76
C ASN A 120 -10.23 2.25 8.35
N PHE A 121 -9.36 3.15 8.80
CA PHE A 121 -8.09 2.77 9.46
C PHE A 121 -8.31 2.02 10.77
N PHE A 122 -9.17 2.54 11.65
CA PHE A 122 -9.39 1.96 12.97
C PHE A 122 -10.25 0.70 12.92
N ASP A 123 -11.11 0.54 11.92
CA ASP A 123 -11.83 -0.71 11.65
C ASP A 123 -10.85 -1.84 11.26
N GLU A 124 -9.85 -1.54 10.43
CA GLU A 124 -8.77 -2.48 10.12
C GLU A 124 -7.94 -2.81 11.37
N LEU A 125 -7.63 -1.80 12.18
CA LEU A 125 -6.91 -2.02 13.43
C LEU A 125 -7.71 -2.87 14.42
N ASP A 126 -9.01 -2.63 14.57
CA ASP A 126 -9.91 -3.42 15.42
C ASP A 126 -9.90 -4.89 14.99
N TYR A 127 -9.98 -5.15 13.68
CA TYR A 127 -9.83 -6.49 13.11
C TYR A 127 -8.45 -7.11 13.44
N LEU A 128 -7.37 -6.37 13.22
CA LEU A 128 -6.00 -6.86 13.43
C LEU A 128 -5.68 -7.18 14.90
N VAL A 129 -6.16 -6.34 15.81
CA VAL A 129 -5.99 -6.55 17.26
C VAL A 129 -6.80 -7.76 17.70
N LYS A 130 -8.03 -7.90 17.22
CA LYS A 130 -8.91 -9.00 17.60
C LYS A 130 -8.44 -10.35 17.07
N GLU A 131 -8.10 -10.43 15.78
CA GLU A 131 -7.81 -11.70 15.12
C GLU A 131 -6.34 -12.11 15.24
N TYR A 132 -5.42 -11.14 15.35
CA TYR A 132 -3.98 -11.40 15.34
C TYR A 132 -3.24 -10.87 16.56
N GLY A 133 -3.92 -10.22 17.51
CA GLY A 133 -3.30 -9.76 18.75
C GLY A 133 -2.19 -8.74 18.52
N VAL A 134 -2.33 -7.87 17.51
CA VAL A 134 -1.35 -6.83 17.17
C VAL A 134 -1.05 -5.94 18.39
N LYS A 135 0.24 -5.70 18.64
CA LYS A 135 0.75 -4.90 19.78
C LYS A 135 1.61 -3.71 19.35
N TYR A 136 1.98 -3.68 18.08
CA TYR A 136 2.82 -2.64 17.52
C TYR A 136 2.38 -2.27 16.10
N ILE A 137 2.31 -0.97 15.80
CA ILE A 137 1.98 -0.46 14.46
C ILE A 137 3.09 0.46 13.95
N PHE A 138 3.58 0.19 12.73
CA PHE A 138 4.37 1.14 11.96
C PHE A 138 3.48 1.78 10.89
N ILE A 139 3.37 3.10 10.88
CA ILE A 139 2.60 3.85 9.88
C ILE A 139 3.55 4.27 8.77
N ALA A 140 3.45 3.62 7.62
CA ALA A 140 4.38 3.83 6.49
C ALA A 140 4.00 5.02 5.59
N ASP A 141 3.31 6.01 6.14
CA ASP A 141 2.86 7.19 5.40
C ASP A 141 4.06 8.06 5.02
N GLU A 142 4.11 8.54 3.78
CA GLU A 142 5.13 9.53 3.37
C GLU A 142 5.00 10.85 4.16
N LEU A 143 3.77 11.20 4.55
CA LEU A 143 3.45 12.42 5.31
C LEU A 143 2.31 12.17 6.32
N PHE A 144 2.60 11.45 7.41
CA PHE A 144 1.62 11.23 8.48
C PHE A 144 1.09 12.54 9.10
N ALA A 145 2.01 13.47 9.38
CA ALA A 145 1.71 14.71 10.10
C ALA A 145 1.25 15.88 9.22
N TYR A 146 0.73 15.62 8.02
CA TYR A 146 0.30 16.67 7.09
C TYR A 146 -0.86 17.52 7.62
N ASN A 147 -1.81 16.91 8.34
CA ASN A 147 -2.95 17.60 8.96
C ASN A 147 -2.94 17.39 10.48
N ILE A 148 -2.65 18.45 11.23
CA ILE A 148 -2.48 18.39 12.68
C ILE A 148 -3.76 18.01 13.43
N ASP A 149 -4.94 18.41 12.94
CA ASP A 149 -6.19 18.09 13.63
C ASP A 149 -6.56 16.61 13.44
N ARG A 150 -6.28 16.05 12.25
CA ARG A 150 -6.37 14.61 12.02
C ARG A 150 -5.39 13.83 12.90
N VAL A 151 -4.16 14.33 13.09
CA VAL A 151 -3.19 13.70 14.00
C VAL A 151 -3.69 13.71 15.45
N LYS A 152 -4.29 14.81 15.92
CA LYS A 152 -4.90 14.87 17.25
C LYS A 152 -6.04 13.86 17.40
N GLU A 153 -6.89 13.73 16.39
CA GLU A 153 -7.96 12.74 16.38
C GLU A 153 -7.39 11.31 16.42
N PHE A 154 -6.41 11.00 15.58
CA PHE A 154 -5.69 9.72 15.60
C PHE A 154 -5.13 9.43 17.00
N CYS A 155 -4.41 10.39 17.60
CA CYS A 155 -3.84 10.26 18.94
C CYS A 155 -4.91 10.09 20.03
N HIS A 156 -6.12 10.63 19.86
CA HIS A 156 -7.22 10.40 20.78
C HIS A 156 -7.76 8.97 20.65
N ARG A 157 -8.00 8.52 19.41
CA ARG A 157 -8.57 7.20 19.11
C ARG A 157 -7.63 6.05 19.44
N ILE A 158 -6.33 6.17 19.18
CA ILE A 158 -5.35 5.09 19.39
C ILE A 158 -5.16 4.74 20.88
N LYS A 159 -5.49 5.65 21.81
CA LYS A 159 -5.34 5.44 23.26
C LYS A 159 -6.13 4.24 23.79
N LYS A 160 -7.26 3.88 23.15
CA LYS A 160 -8.11 2.77 23.60
C LYS A 160 -7.45 1.39 23.40
N TYR A 161 -6.40 1.31 22.58
CA TYR A 161 -5.79 0.03 22.20
C TYR A 161 -4.62 -0.39 23.09
N ASP A 162 -4.02 0.52 23.87
CA ASP A 162 -2.77 0.28 24.63
C ASP A 162 -1.66 -0.34 23.75
N ILE A 163 -1.52 0.18 22.52
CA ILE A 163 -0.57 -0.30 21.50
C ILE A 163 0.55 0.73 21.31
N LYS A 164 1.78 0.22 21.15
CA LYS A 164 2.93 1.05 20.72
C LYS A 164 2.82 1.34 19.23
N TRP A 165 3.19 2.54 18.81
CA TRP A 165 3.18 2.87 17.38
C TRP A 165 4.26 3.88 17.03
N TRP A 166 4.66 3.87 15.75
CA TRP A 166 5.55 4.83 15.13
C TRP A 166 4.99 5.24 13.77
N ALA A 167 5.11 6.51 13.44
CA ALA A 167 4.78 7.11 12.15
C ALA A 167 5.93 8.01 11.69
#